data_AF-A0A3P6TAT0-F1
#
_entry.id   AF-A0A3P6TAT0-F1
#
_cell.length_a   1.000
_cell.length_b   1.000
_cell.length_c   1.000
_cell.angle_alpha   90.00
_cell.angle_beta   90.00
_cell.angle_gamma   90.00
#
_symmetry.space_group_name_H-M   'P 1'
#
loop_
_entity.id
_entity.type
_entity.pdbx_description
1 polymer ?
#
loop_
_entity_poly.entity_id
_entity_poly.type
_entity_poly.pdbx_seq_one_letter_code
_entity_poly.pdbx_strand_id
1 'polypeptide(L)'
;MPATDCLQDMEPDGSGDYASSSPAGVNSALSAAGDEDTVVVLDDVVEVLSDHSEHGEKTAKIAVDQPTTSSKCLSVPKLHSLIKMRQKLLKRLRKLEVREVCFDDEAKELFYISLERKLKKTLVDVERTLLKHGALLDVDEEVRALHDAAHAPSITVADTGNELLNKRITDLMNKKIANKEKVVTPSFDELRDLMCELRTECGPSSGIPDPEKELDAF
;
A
#
# COMPACT_ATOMS: atom_id res chain seq x y z
N MET A 1 81.40 10.47 35.05
CA MET A 1 80.11 10.06 35.64
C MET A 1 79.18 9.70 34.49
N PRO A 2 78.51 8.53 34.51
CA PRO A 2 78.35 7.63 33.35
C PRO A 2 76.89 7.30 32.98
N ALA A 3 76.73 6.64 31.83
CA ALA A 3 75.83 5.50 31.52
C ALA A 3 76.13 5.11 30.03
N THR A 4 76.86 4.06 29.61
CA THR A 4 76.69 2.57 29.71
C THR A 4 75.25 2.12 29.47
N ASP A 5 74.91 1.16 28.59
CA ASP A 5 75.65 0.08 27.91
C ASP A 5 74.74 -0.41 26.74
N CYS A 6 75.24 -0.60 25.51
CA CYS A 6 75.77 -1.86 24.93
C CYS A 6 74.67 -2.86 24.52
N LEU A 7 74.49 -3.11 23.21
CA LEU A 7 75.01 -4.28 22.43
C LEU A 7 74.26 -5.58 22.79
N GLN A 8 73.95 -6.54 21.92
CA GLN A 8 73.94 -6.78 20.48
C GLN A 8 73.35 -8.22 20.37
N ASP A 9 72.79 -8.57 19.21
CA ASP A 9 72.76 -9.90 18.60
C ASP A 9 72.29 -11.15 19.38
N MET A 10 71.27 -11.82 18.84
CA MET A 10 71.40 -13.21 18.36
C MET A 10 70.08 -13.66 17.70
N GLU A 11 70.08 -13.77 16.37
CA GLU A 11 69.49 -14.96 15.73
C GLU A 11 70.56 -16.07 15.77
N PRO A 12 70.21 -17.38 15.81
CA PRO A 12 69.95 -18.03 14.52
C PRO A 12 69.02 -19.27 14.56
N ASP A 13 68.71 -19.70 13.34
CA ASP A 13 68.60 -21.09 12.86
C ASP A 13 67.36 -21.95 13.11
N GLY A 14 66.92 -22.52 11.99
CA GLY A 14 66.41 -23.89 11.92
C GLY A 14 64.95 -23.98 11.51
N SER A 15 64.62 -23.95 10.20
CA SER A 15 64.52 -25.14 9.35
C SER A 15 63.58 -26.24 9.90
N GLY A 16 62.50 -26.56 9.18
CA GLY A 16 61.71 -27.76 9.48
C GLY A 16 60.35 -27.80 8.81
N ASP A 17 60.36 -28.18 7.53
CA ASP A 17 59.21 -28.57 6.71
C ASP A 17 58.37 -29.72 7.31
N TYR A 18 57.29 -30.04 6.58
CA TYR A 18 56.56 -31.32 6.49
C TYR A 18 55.17 -31.38 7.17
N ALA A 19 54.19 -30.95 6.37
CA ALA A 19 53.12 -31.78 5.81
C ALA A 19 52.42 -32.83 6.70
N SER A 20 51.09 -32.68 6.71
CA SER A 20 50.06 -33.73 6.59
C SER A 20 50.14 -34.94 7.51
N SER A 21 49.15 -35.04 8.40
CA SER A 21 48.38 -36.28 8.60
C SER A 21 47.09 -35.97 9.37
N SER A 22 45.94 -36.09 8.70
CA SER A 22 44.70 -36.45 9.40
C SER A 22 44.89 -37.78 10.14
N PRO A 23 44.17 -37.94 11.25
CA PRO A 23 43.34 -39.13 11.33
C PRO A 23 41.91 -38.81 11.74
N ALA A 24 41.04 -39.69 11.28
CA ALA A 24 39.61 -39.70 11.49
C ALA A 24 39.22 -39.85 12.97
N GLY A 25 38.09 -39.23 13.31
CA GLY A 25 37.08 -39.75 14.23
C GLY A 25 37.38 -39.65 15.72
N VAL A 26 36.57 -38.87 16.44
CA VAL A 26 35.67 -39.38 17.49
C VAL A 26 34.72 -38.28 17.97
N ASN A 27 33.52 -38.72 18.32
CA ASN A 27 32.33 -37.98 18.74
C ASN A 27 32.55 -36.97 19.87
N SER A 28 31.81 -35.86 19.86
CA SER A 28 30.90 -35.48 20.96
C SER A 28 30.06 -34.23 20.65
N ALA A 29 28.75 -34.44 20.66
CA ALA A 29 27.68 -33.59 21.16
C ALA A 29 27.84 -32.05 21.12
N LEU A 30 26.97 -31.40 20.33
CA LEU A 30 26.29 -30.20 20.81
C LEU A 30 24.91 -30.06 20.16
N SER A 31 23.89 -30.00 21.02
CA SER A 31 22.48 -29.76 20.70
C SER A 31 22.26 -28.42 20.00
N ALA A 32 21.37 -28.39 19.01
CA ALA A 32 20.45 -27.27 18.80
C ALA A 32 19.28 -27.72 17.92
N ALA A 33 18.07 -27.60 18.48
CA ALA A 33 16.82 -27.60 17.72
C ALA A 33 16.81 -26.43 16.74
N GLY A 34 16.19 -26.60 15.58
CA GLY A 34 16.04 -25.54 14.58
C GLY A 34 15.09 -25.95 13.47
N ASP A 35 13.91 -25.34 13.52
CA ASP A 35 12.68 -25.57 12.77
C ASP A 35 12.78 -25.85 11.27
N GLU A 36 11.84 -26.70 10.85
CA GLU A 36 11.56 -27.07 9.47
C GLU A 36 11.02 -25.89 8.66
N ASP A 37 11.60 -25.77 7.48
CA ASP A 37 11.25 -24.90 6.38
C ASP A 37 9.82 -25.20 5.90
N THR A 38 8.84 -24.40 6.34
CA THR A 38 7.46 -24.49 5.82
C THR A 38 7.23 -23.42 4.77
N VAL A 39 7.49 -23.80 3.53
CA VAL A 39 6.93 -23.17 2.34
C VAL A 39 5.40 -23.29 2.43
N VAL A 40 4.70 -22.18 2.70
CA VAL A 40 3.24 -22.12 2.60
C VAL A 40 2.87 -21.28 1.38
N VAL A 41 2.50 -22.01 0.33
CA VAL A 41 1.93 -21.52 -0.92
C VAL A 41 0.63 -20.73 -0.65
N LEU A 42 0.53 -19.55 -1.24
CA LEU A 42 -0.59 -18.60 -1.10
C LEU A 42 -1.62 -18.77 -2.24
N ASP A 43 -2.09 -19.99 -2.50
CA ASP A 43 -3.08 -20.24 -3.58
C ASP A 43 -4.55 -20.27 -3.11
N ASP A 44 -4.82 -20.30 -1.81
CA ASP A 44 -6.17 -20.65 -1.31
C ASP A 44 -7.14 -19.47 -1.03
N VAL A 45 -6.90 -18.27 -1.59
CA VAL A 45 -7.69 -17.07 -1.21
C VAL A 45 -8.69 -16.60 -2.27
N VAL A 46 -8.74 -17.20 -3.46
CA VAL A 46 -9.56 -16.64 -4.57
C VAL A 46 -10.92 -17.32 -4.76
N GLU A 47 -11.16 -18.49 -4.18
CA GLU A 47 -12.29 -19.34 -4.62
C GLU A 47 -13.55 -19.28 -3.72
N VAL A 48 -14.12 -18.10 -3.46
CA VAL A 48 -15.44 -18.03 -2.76
C VAL A 48 -16.40 -17.00 -3.36
N LEU A 49 -16.22 -16.56 -4.60
CA LEU A 49 -17.14 -15.58 -5.23
C LEU A 49 -17.58 -16.01 -6.64
N SER A 50 -18.33 -17.11 -6.73
CA SER A 50 -19.17 -17.53 -7.89
C SER A 50 -20.08 -18.66 -7.37
N ASP A 51 -21.38 -18.82 -7.63
CA ASP A 51 -22.36 -18.15 -8.51
C ASP A 51 -23.80 -18.57 -8.08
N HIS A 52 -24.82 -17.94 -8.70
CA HIS A 52 -26.21 -18.38 -8.98
C HIS A 52 -27.29 -18.55 -7.89
N SER A 53 -28.43 -17.87 -8.08
CA SER A 53 -29.67 -18.47 -8.63
C SER A 53 -30.91 -17.60 -8.41
N GLU A 54 -31.78 -17.62 -9.40
CA GLU A 54 -32.99 -16.83 -9.65
C GLU A 54 -34.26 -17.29 -8.89
N HIS A 55 -35.29 -16.44 -9.03
CA HIS A 55 -36.75 -16.67 -9.03
C HIS A 55 -37.61 -16.55 -7.75
N GLY A 56 -38.65 -15.70 -7.85
CA GLY A 56 -40.04 -16.07 -7.49
C GLY A 56 -40.78 -15.13 -6.51
N GLU A 57 -41.73 -14.36 -7.03
CA GLU A 57 -42.62 -13.41 -6.34
C GLU A 57 -43.55 -14.01 -5.25
N LYS A 58 -43.95 -13.21 -4.24
CA LYS A 58 -45.34 -12.70 -4.02
C LYS A 58 -45.51 -11.87 -2.72
N THR A 59 -45.89 -10.60 -2.93
CA THR A 59 -46.75 -9.66 -2.15
C THR A 59 -47.12 -9.90 -0.67
N ALA A 60 -46.84 -8.91 0.20
CA ALA A 60 -47.85 -8.05 0.86
C ALA A 60 -47.18 -6.93 1.71
N LYS A 61 -47.77 -5.72 1.69
CA LYS A 61 -47.28 -4.45 2.27
C LYS A 61 -47.64 -4.29 3.76
N ILE A 62 -46.72 -3.79 4.60
CA ILE A 62 -46.98 -2.77 5.66
C ILE A 62 -45.69 -1.95 5.84
N ALA A 63 -45.83 -0.62 5.83
CA ALA A 63 -44.75 0.37 5.90
C ALA A 63 -44.31 0.68 7.34
N VAL A 64 -43.00 0.68 7.59
CA VAL A 64 -42.31 1.56 8.54
C VAL A 64 -40.94 1.89 7.91
N ASP A 65 -40.68 3.18 7.70
CA ASP A 65 -39.45 3.72 7.13
C ASP A 65 -38.22 3.34 7.97
N GLN A 66 -37.40 2.44 7.43
CA GLN A 66 -35.98 2.29 7.75
C GLN A 66 -35.24 2.24 6.42
N PRO A 67 -34.09 2.92 6.26
CA PRO A 67 -33.23 2.74 5.10
C PRO A 67 -32.63 1.33 5.16
N THR A 68 -33.37 0.38 4.62
CA THR A 68 -32.92 -0.99 4.39
C THR A 68 -32.01 -0.98 3.18
N THR A 69 -30.72 -0.70 3.41
CA THR A 69 -29.72 -1.30 2.53
C THR A 69 -29.78 -2.80 2.83
N SER A 70 -30.49 -3.54 1.98
CA SER A 70 -30.56 -5.00 2.00
C SER A 70 -29.17 -5.57 1.65
N SER A 71 -28.24 -5.41 2.58
CA SER A 71 -26.95 -6.07 2.58
C SER A 71 -27.19 -7.39 3.28
N LYS A 72 -27.20 -8.52 2.56
CA LYS A 72 -27.23 -9.87 3.15
C LYS A 72 -26.27 -9.90 4.35
N CYS A 73 -26.80 -10.06 5.57
CA CYS A 73 -25.97 -10.16 6.76
C CYS A 73 -25.04 -11.37 6.61
N LEU A 74 -23.74 -11.19 6.88
CA LEU A 74 -22.81 -12.32 6.92
C LEU A 74 -23.21 -13.27 8.04
N SER A 75 -22.97 -14.56 7.82
CA SER A 75 -23.14 -15.55 8.88
C SER A 75 -22.15 -15.27 10.02
N VAL A 76 -22.58 -15.57 11.25
CA VAL A 76 -21.74 -15.41 12.46
C VAL A 76 -20.37 -16.10 12.32
N PRO A 77 -20.25 -17.33 11.76
CA PRO A 77 -18.95 -17.96 11.54
C PRO A 77 -18.04 -17.17 10.59
N LYS A 78 -18.61 -16.60 9.52
CA LYS A 78 -17.86 -15.80 8.55
C LYS A 78 -17.38 -14.49 9.17
N LEU A 79 -18.22 -13.86 10.00
CA LEU A 79 -17.83 -12.66 10.75
C LEU A 79 -16.69 -12.96 11.73
N HIS A 80 -16.79 -14.06 12.48
CA HIS A 80 -15.74 -14.47 13.41
C HIS A 80 -14.43 -14.83 12.70
N SER A 81 -14.50 -15.45 11.51
CA SER A 81 -13.34 -15.70 10.66
C SER A 81 -12.65 -14.40 10.23
N LEU A 82 -13.41 -13.39 9.79
CA LEU A 82 -12.88 -12.08 9.43
C LEU A 82 -12.20 -11.37 10.62
N ILE A 83 -12.78 -11.46 11.82
CA ILE A 83 -12.16 -10.92 13.05
C ILE A 83 -10.82 -11.61 13.34
N LYS A 84 -10.77 -12.95 13.25
CA LYS A 84 -9.52 -13.72 13.40
C LYS A 84 -8.48 -13.33 12.35
N MET A 85 -8.93 -13.15 11.11
CA MET A 85 -8.07 -12.73 10.00
C MET A 85 -7.48 -11.34 10.26
N ARG A 86 -8.29 -10.36 10.68
CA ARG A 86 -7.85 -9.03 11.10
C ARG A 86 -6.74 -9.11 12.16
N GLN A 87 -6.96 -9.89 13.22
CA GLN A 87 -5.97 -10.07 14.28
C GLN A 87 -4.66 -10.70 13.76
N LYS A 88 -4.74 -11.67 12.86
CA LYS A 88 -3.57 -12.32 12.23
C LYS A 88 -2.79 -11.33 11.36
N LEU A 89 -3.48 -10.50 10.59
CA LEU A 89 -2.87 -9.45 9.75
C LEU A 89 -2.16 -8.39 10.59
N LEU A 90 -2.81 -7.89 11.65
CA LEU A 90 -2.20 -6.92 12.58
C LEU A 90 -0.94 -7.47 13.25
N LYS A 91 -0.96 -8.74 13.69
CA LYS A 91 0.22 -9.40 14.25
C LYS A 91 1.36 -9.50 13.24
N ARG A 92 1.06 -9.82 11.98
CA ARG A 92 2.07 -9.89 10.91
C ARG A 92 2.66 -8.52 10.59
N LEU A 93 1.83 -7.48 10.52
CA LEU A 93 2.29 -6.10 10.27
C LEU A 93 3.24 -5.62 11.38
N ARG A 94 2.91 -5.83 12.66
CA ARG A 94 3.82 -5.49 13.77
C ARG A 94 5.17 -6.20 13.67
N LYS A 95 5.19 -7.47 13.29
CA LYS A 95 6.45 -8.21 13.07
C LYS A 95 7.27 -7.59 11.93
N LEU A 96 6.59 -7.11 10.90
CA LEU A 96 7.21 -6.54 9.71
C LEU A 96 7.70 -5.11 9.92
N GLU A 97 7.14 -4.39 10.89
CA GLU A 97 7.53 -3.04 11.30
C GLU A 97 8.85 -3.04 12.11
N VAL A 98 9.08 -4.07 12.91
CA VAL A 98 10.29 -4.22 13.74
C VAL A 98 11.44 -4.89 12.96
N ARG A 99 11.29 -5.09 11.65
CA ARG A 99 12.33 -5.74 10.83
C ARG A 99 13.55 -4.82 10.69
N GLU A 100 14.74 -5.41 10.69
CA GLU A 100 15.95 -4.68 10.32
C GLU A 100 15.98 -4.46 8.80
N VAL A 101 16.18 -3.21 8.40
CA VAL A 101 16.35 -2.83 6.99
C VAL A 101 17.81 -3.06 6.61
N CYS A 102 18.05 -3.96 5.67
CA CYS A 102 19.37 -4.22 5.12
C CYS A 102 19.46 -3.58 3.73
N PHE A 103 20.31 -2.57 3.60
CA PHE A 103 20.47 -1.82 2.34
C PHE A 103 21.33 -2.54 1.31
N ASP A 104 22.03 -3.61 1.72
CA ASP A 104 22.91 -4.38 0.83
C ASP A 104 22.14 -5.37 -0.06
N ASP A 105 20.88 -5.67 0.28
CA ASP A 105 20.00 -6.57 -0.46
C ASP A 105 18.69 -5.86 -0.84
N GLU A 106 18.76 -5.11 -1.94
CA GLU A 106 17.61 -4.37 -2.49
C GLU A 106 16.43 -5.30 -2.82
N ALA A 107 16.71 -6.53 -3.28
CA ALA A 107 15.66 -7.49 -3.62
C ALA A 107 14.86 -7.92 -2.38
N LYS A 108 15.55 -8.16 -1.27
CA LYS A 108 14.92 -8.46 0.03
C LYS A 108 14.12 -7.28 0.58
N GLU A 109 14.62 -6.05 0.44
CA GLU A 109 13.85 -4.88 0.88
C GLU A 109 12.59 -4.67 0.03
N LEU A 110 12.70 -4.79 -1.30
CA LEU A 110 11.55 -4.74 -2.20
C LEU A 110 10.50 -5.83 -1.89
N PHE A 111 10.96 -7.03 -1.53
CA PHE A 111 10.06 -8.11 -1.08
C PHE A 111 9.27 -7.69 0.16
N TYR A 112 9.92 -7.13 1.18
CA TYR A 112 9.22 -6.70 2.39
C TYR A 112 8.28 -5.53 2.15
N ILE A 113 8.67 -4.54 1.34
CA ILE A 113 7.79 -3.42 0.95
C ILE A 113 6.54 -3.97 0.24
N SER A 114 6.72 -4.92 -0.69
CA SER A 114 5.62 -5.56 -1.41
C SER A 114 4.71 -6.35 -0.46
N LEU A 115 5.28 -7.11 0.48
CA LEU A 115 4.55 -7.88 1.47
C LEU A 115 3.74 -6.96 2.41
N GLU A 116 4.34 -5.87 2.88
CA GLU A 116 3.68 -4.89 3.73
C GLU A 116 2.49 -4.25 3.03
N ARG A 117 2.67 -3.85 1.77
CA ARG A 117 1.60 -3.30 0.93
C ARG A 117 0.45 -4.28 0.76
N LYS A 118 0.75 -5.57 0.50
CA LYS A 118 -0.26 -6.63 0.39
C LYS A 118 -1.03 -6.80 1.69
N LEU A 119 -0.33 -6.88 2.83
CA LEU A 119 -0.96 -7.04 4.15
C LEU A 119 -1.85 -5.84 4.52
N LYS A 120 -1.37 -4.61 4.31
CA LYS A 120 -2.15 -3.39 4.56
C LYS A 120 -3.41 -3.34 3.69
N LYS A 121 -3.28 -3.67 2.40
CA LYS A 121 -4.43 -3.72 1.49
C LYS A 121 -5.48 -4.73 1.97
N THR A 122 -5.08 -5.96 2.27
CA THR A 122 -6.02 -7.00 2.76
C THR A 122 -6.66 -6.61 4.09
N LEU A 123 -5.91 -5.94 4.98
CA LEU A 123 -6.45 -5.46 6.25
C LEU A 123 -7.58 -4.45 6.01
N VAL A 124 -7.37 -3.47 5.13
CA VAL A 124 -8.38 -2.47 4.77
C VAL A 124 -9.64 -3.12 4.18
N ASP A 125 -9.49 -4.14 3.32
CA ASP A 125 -10.63 -4.85 2.72
C ASP A 125 -11.43 -5.66 3.75
N VAL A 126 -10.74 -6.31 4.70
CA VAL A 126 -11.38 -7.01 5.83
C VAL A 126 -12.11 -6.02 6.74
N GLU A 127 -11.47 -4.89 7.08
CA GLU A 127 -12.07 -3.86 7.94
C GLU A 127 -13.27 -3.19 7.29
N ARG A 128 -13.21 -2.88 5.99
CA ARG A 128 -14.36 -2.39 5.21
C ARG A 128 -15.54 -3.36 5.30
N THR A 129 -15.27 -4.67 5.18
CA THR A 129 -16.31 -5.71 5.27
C THR A 129 -16.89 -5.78 6.69
N LEU A 130 -16.04 -5.80 7.71
CA LEU A 130 -16.48 -5.82 9.11
C LEU A 130 -17.29 -4.57 9.49
N LEU A 131 -16.90 -3.39 9.00
CA LEU A 131 -17.60 -2.12 9.21
C LEU A 131 -18.98 -2.14 8.55
N LYS A 132 -19.07 -2.59 7.29
CA LYS A 132 -20.34 -2.74 6.56
C LYS A 132 -21.35 -3.61 7.30
N HIS A 133 -20.88 -4.59 8.07
CA HIS A 133 -21.71 -5.52 8.83
C HIS A 133 -21.82 -5.18 10.33
N GLY A 134 -21.38 -3.99 10.75
CA GLY A 134 -21.55 -3.50 12.13
C GLY A 134 -20.72 -4.24 13.18
N ALA A 135 -19.65 -4.94 12.78
CA ALA A 135 -18.78 -5.71 13.67
C ALA A 135 -17.54 -4.94 14.15
N LEU A 136 -17.31 -3.76 13.58
CA LEU A 136 -16.34 -2.77 14.03
C LEU A 136 -17.13 -1.62 14.66
N LEU A 137 -17.22 -1.62 15.99
CA LEU A 137 -18.07 -0.69 16.76
C LEU A 137 -17.32 0.59 17.20
N ASP A 138 -15.99 0.56 17.20
CA ASP A 138 -15.14 1.64 17.71
C ASP A 138 -14.24 2.22 16.61
N VAL A 139 -14.86 2.69 15.53
CA VAL A 139 -14.13 3.30 14.42
C VAL A 139 -14.35 4.80 14.47
N ASP A 140 -13.27 5.55 14.71
CA ASP A 140 -13.25 7.02 14.68
C ASP A 140 -13.82 7.55 13.36
N GLU A 141 -14.39 8.75 13.37
CA GLU A 141 -15.06 9.34 12.19
C GLU A 141 -14.13 9.40 10.97
N GLU A 142 -12.85 9.69 11.17
CA GLU A 142 -11.83 9.72 10.12
C GLU A 142 -11.60 8.34 9.49
N VAL A 143 -11.56 7.31 10.33
CA VAL A 143 -11.37 5.92 9.88
C VAL A 143 -12.64 5.43 9.18
N ARG A 144 -13.81 5.87 9.64
CA ARG A 144 -15.09 5.61 8.96
C ARG A 144 -15.12 6.26 7.58
N ALA A 145 -14.69 7.52 7.47
CA ALA A 145 -14.57 8.22 6.19
C ALA A 145 -13.58 7.53 5.23
N LEU A 146 -12.47 7.00 5.75
CA LEU A 146 -11.50 6.23 4.96
C LEU A 146 -12.09 4.93 4.37
N HIS A 147 -12.98 4.27 5.11
CA HIS A 147 -13.59 3.00 4.68
C HIS A 147 -14.86 3.18 3.88
N ASP A 148 -15.53 4.33 4.01
CA ASP A 148 -16.72 4.68 3.26
C ASP A 148 -16.38 5.13 1.84
N ALA A 149 -16.92 4.44 0.85
CA ALA A 149 -16.73 4.79 -0.56
C ALA A 149 -17.47 6.10 -0.94
N ALA A 150 -18.32 6.63 -0.05
CA ALA A 150 -19.03 7.90 -0.26
C ALA A 150 -18.14 9.15 -0.11
N HIS A 151 -17.02 9.05 0.62
CA HIS A 151 -16.10 10.17 0.82
C HIS A 151 -15.08 10.21 -0.32
N ALA A 152 -15.52 10.65 -1.51
CA ALA A 152 -14.61 10.92 -2.60
C ALA A 152 -13.75 12.16 -2.27
N PRO A 153 -12.41 12.09 -2.40
CA PRO A 153 -11.58 13.28 -2.20
C PRO A 153 -11.96 14.34 -3.24
N SER A 154 -12.13 15.59 -2.80
CA SER A 154 -12.28 16.72 -3.73
C SER A 154 -10.97 17.45 -3.86
N ILE A 155 -10.68 17.90 -5.08
CA ILE A 155 -9.52 18.74 -5.40
C ILE A 155 -10.04 20.13 -5.73
N THR A 156 -9.29 21.14 -5.33
CA THR A 156 -9.54 22.55 -5.66
C THR A 156 -8.24 23.17 -6.15
N VAL A 157 -8.32 23.88 -7.27
CA VAL A 157 -7.19 24.62 -7.87
C VAL A 157 -7.43 26.10 -7.63
N ALA A 158 -6.44 26.79 -7.07
CA ALA A 158 -6.54 28.22 -6.74
C ALA A 158 -5.43 29.10 -7.36
N ASP A 159 -4.31 28.51 -7.79
CA ASP A 159 -3.06 29.26 -7.99
C ASP A 159 -2.74 29.60 -9.46
N THR A 160 -3.70 29.52 -10.39
CA THR A 160 -3.45 29.93 -11.79
C THR A 160 -3.49 31.44 -12.01
N GLY A 161 -3.89 32.22 -10.99
CA GLY A 161 -4.18 33.66 -11.14
C GLY A 161 -5.43 33.96 -11.97
N ASN A 162 -6.16 32.93 -12.42
CA ASN A 162 -7.37 33.03 -13.21
C ASN A 162 -8.48 32.17 -12.59
N GLU A 163 -9.48 32.83 -11.99
CA GLU A 163 -10.56 32.15 -11.27
C GLU A 163 -11.44 31.24 -12.17
N LEU A 164 -11.65 31.64 -13.43
CA LEU A 164 -12.43 30.85 -14.38
C LEU A 164 -11.70 29.56 -14.77
N LEU A 165 -10.38 29.66 -14.99
CA LEU A 165 -9.53 28.52 -15.28
C LEU A 165 -9.40 27.59 -14.06
N ASN A 166 -9.17 28.15 -12.87
CA ASN A 166 -9.19 27.44 -11.59
C ASN A 166 -10.46 26.59 -11.43
N LYS A 167 -11.63 27.17 -11.71
CA LYS A 167 -12.92 26.47 -11.63
C LYS A 167 -13.02 25.33 -12.64
N ARG A 168 -12.67 25.57 -13.91
CA ARG A 168 -12.73 24.53 -14.95
C ARG A 168 -11.78 23.37 -14.67
N ILE A 169 -10.55 23.63 -14.22
CA ILE A 169 -9.59 22.59 -13.86
C ILE A 169 -10.11 21.80 -12.63
N THR A 170 -10.63 22.50 -11.63
CA THR A 170 -11.26 21.90 -10.45
C THR A 170 -12.40 20.95 -10.84
N ASP A 171 -13.31 21.39 -11.70
CA ASP A 171 -14.44 20.60 -12.18
C ASP A 171 -13.97 19.37 -12.97
N LEU A 172 -12.96 19.53 -13.84
CA LEU A 172 -12.37 18.42 -14.60
C LEU A 172 -11.77 17.36 -13.66
N MET A 173 -10.91 17.78 -12.72
CA MET A 173 -10.25 16.84 -11.80
C MET A 173 -11.27 16.12 -10.91
N ASN A 174 -12.26 16.82 -10.37
CA ASN A 174 -13.32 16.22 -9.57
C ASN A 174 -14.20 15.25 -10.39
N LYS A 175 -14.45 15.55 -11.66
CA LYS A 175 -15.12 14.63 -12.59
C LYS A 175 -14.30 13.36 -12.81
N LYS A 176 -12.98 13.47 -13.01
CA LYS A 176 -12.07 12.31 -13.14
C LYS A 176 -12.04 11.44 -11.88
N ILE A 177 -12.08 12.07 -10.70
CA ILE A 177 -12.18 11.36 -9.41
C ILE A 177 -13.51 10.61 -9.31
N ALA A 178 -14.63 11.28 -9.62
CA ALA A 178 -15.96 10.65 -9.60
C ALA A 178 -16.04 9.44 -10.56
N ASN A 179 -15.36 9.53 -11.71
CA ASN A 179 -15.25 8.46 -12.69
C ASN A 179 -14.23 7.35 -12.31
N LYS A 180 -13.50 7.49 -11.20
CA LYS A 180 -12.44 6.56 -10.75
C LYS A 180 -11.35 6.35 -11.81
N GLU A 181 -11.00 7.41 -12.54
CA GLU A 181 -9.93 7.37 -13.51
C GLU A 181 -8.57 7.15 -12.83
N LYS A 182 -7.67 6.40 -13.50
CA LYS A 182 -6.33 6.11 -12.96
C LYS A 182 -5.46 7.37 -12.87
N VAL A 183 -5.66 8.32 -13.79
CA VAL A 183 -4.92 9.57 -13.88
C VAL A 183 -5.89 10.72 -13.68
N VAL A 184 -5.82 11.36 -12.52
CA VAL A 184 -6.68 12.50 -12.17
C VAL A 184 -6.10 13.82 -12.68
N THR A 185 -4.77 13.90 -12.77
CA THR A 185 -4.07 15.09 -13.26
C THR A 185 -4.39 15.34 -14.73
N PRO A 186 -4.79 16.56 -15.12
CA PRO A 186 -4.94 16.92 -16.52
C PRO A 186 -3.61 16.85 -17.27
N SER A 187 -3.65 16.34 -18.51
CA SER A 187 -2.55 16.43 -19.46
C SER A 187 -2.41 17.86 -20.02
N PHE A 188 -1.27 18.14 -20.67
CA PHE A 188 -1.06 19.44 -21.32
C PHE A 188 -2.11 19.72 -22.41
N ASP A 189 -2.49 18.72 -23.21
CA ASP A 189 -3.53 18.89 -24.22
C ASP A 189 -4.89 19.22 -23.59
N GLU A 190 -5.27 18.54 -22.50
CA GLU A 190 -6.51 18.85 -21.79
C GLU A 190 -6.51 20.26 -21.17
N LEU A 191 -5.37 20.72 -20.68
CA LEU A 191 -5.22 22.09 -20.18
C LEU A 191 -5.32 23.12 -21.32
N ARG A 192 -4.66 22.85 -22.45
CA ARG A 192 -4.75 23.71 -23.65
C ARG A 192 -6.20 23.81 -24.14
N ASP A 193 -6.88 22.67 -24.27
CA ASP A 193 -8.25 22.63 -24.74
C ASP A 193 -9.19 23.41 -23.80
N LEU A 194 -9.04 23.26 -22.47
CA LEU A 194 -9.75 24.06 -21.49
C LEU A 194 -9.49 25.57 -21.63
N MET A 195 -8.24 25.96 -21.86
CA MET A 195 -7.89 27.37 -22.06
C MET A 195 -8.50 27.93 -23.35
N CYS A 196 -8.46 27.17 -24.46
CA CYS A 196 -9.07 27.53 -25.73
C CYS A 196 -10.61 27.63 -25.62
N GLU A 197 -11.25 26.68 -24.92
CA GLU A 197 -12.69 26.71 -24.66
C GLU A 197 -13.09 27.97 -23.88
N LEU A 198 -12.38 28.27 -22.78
CA LEU A 198 -12.64 29.46 -21.97
C LEU A 198 -12.44 30.75 -22.76
N ARG A 199 -11.40 30.80 -23.61
CA ARG A 199 -11.16 31.94 -24.50
C ARG A 199 -12.30 32.10 -25.52
N THR A 200 -12.84 31.00 -26.02
CA THR A 200 -13.96 31.02 -26.99
C THR A 200 -15.26 31.46 -26.32
N GLU A 201 -15.54 30.98 -25.10
CA GLU A 201 -16.77 31.26 -24.36
C GLU A 201 -16.82 32.68 -23.77
N CYS A 202 -15.72 33.12 -23.17
CA CYS A 202 -15.65 34.38 -22.45
C CYS A 202 -14.90 35.47 -23.23
N GLY A 203 -14.28 35.15 -24.36
CA GLY A 203 -13.55 36.12 -25.17
C GLY A 203 -12.37 36.75 -24.43
N PRO A 204 -12.02 38.02 -24.74
CA PRO A 204 -10.91 38.72 -24.13
C PRO A 204 -10.98 38.89 -22.61
N SER A 205 -12.17 38.87 -22.00
CA SER A 205 -12.34 38.99 -20.55
C SER A 205 -11.98 37.72 -19.79
N SER A 206 -11.75 36.60 -20.48
CA SER A 206 -11.26 35.36 -19.87
C SER A 206 -9.89 35.51 -19.23
N GLY A 207 -9.08 36.51 -19.61
CA GLY A 207 -7.69 36.65 -19.17
C GLY A 207 -6.76 35.56 -19.74
N ILE A 208 -7.23 34.80 -20.72
CA ILE A 208 -6.44 33.76 -21.41
C ILE A 208 -5.91 34.34 -22.74
N PRO A 209 -4.63 34.10 -23.08
CA PRO A 209 -4.04 34.48 -24.36
C PRO A 209 -4.85 33.97 -25.56
N ASP A 210 -4.78 34.67 -26.69
CA ASP A 210 -5.49 34.25 -27.90
C ASP A 210 -4.69 33.16 -28.64
N PRO A 211 -5.18 31.91 -28.76
CA PRO A 211 -4.40 30.82 -29.34
C PRO A 211 -4.08 31.04 -30.83
N GLU A 212 -4.83 31.88 -31.54
CA GLU A 212 -4.55 32.20 -32.94
C GLU A 212 -3.52 33.32 -33.12
N LYS A 213 -3.31 34.15 -32.07
CA LYS A 213 -2.43 35.33 -32.15
C LYS A 213 -1.18 35.19 -31.30
N GLU A 214 -1.23 34.37 -30.26
CA GLU A 214 -0.22 34.24 -29.22
C GLU A 214 0.19 32.76 -29.09
N LEU A 215 0.71 32.19 -30.18
CA LEU A 215 1.10 30.77 -30.24
C LEU A 215 2.15 30.39 -29.18
N ASP A 216 3.05 31.32 -28.82
CA ASP A 216 4.10 31.07 -27.83
C ASP A 216 3.56 30.95 -26.39
N ALA A 217 2.30 31.30 -26.16
CA ALA A 217 1.63 31.21 -24.86
C ALA A 217 0.94 29.87 -24.61
N PHE A 218 0.95 28.96 -25.60
CA PHE A 218 0.27 27.65 -25.60
C PHE A 218 1.22 26.51 -25.99
#